data_AF-A0A2V5W154-F1
#
_entry.id   AF-A0A2V5W154-F1
#
_cell.length_a   1.000
_cell.length_b   1.000
_cell.length_c   1.000
_cell.angle_alpha   90.00
_cell.angle_beta   90.00
_cell.angle_gamma   90.00
#
_symmetry.space_group_name_H-M   'P 1'
#
loop_
_entity.id
_entity.type
_entity.pdbx_description
1 polymer ?
#
loop_
_entity_poly.entity_id
_entity_poly.type
_entity_poly.pdbx_seq_one_letter_code
_entity_poly.pdbx_strand_id
1 'polypeptide(L)' 'ATSLGGVESLIEHRASIKGEDPRTPQGLLRLSIGLENADDLIEDLAQALS' A
#
# COMPACT_ATOMS: atom_id res chain seq x y z
N ALA A 1 -0.32 -0.24 -8.54
CA ALA A 1 -0.56 0.80 -9.56
C ALA A 1 0.03 2.11 -9.07
N THR A 2 0.70 2.89 -9.93
CA THR A 2 1.26 4.22 -9.58
C THR A 2 0.21 5.32 -9.77
N SER A 3 -0.96 5.14 -9.14
CA SER A 3 -2.05 6.12 -9.09
C SER A 3 -2.52 6.26 -7.63
N LEU A 4 -3.06 7.42 -7.26
CA LEU A 4 -3.55 7.72 -5.91
C LEU A 4 -4.93 8.38 -5.99
N GLY A 5 -5.76 8.19 -4.97
CA GLY A 5 -7.04 8.89 -4.81
C GLY A 5 -8.19 8.36 -5.68
N GLY A 6 -8.09 7.11 -6.15
CA GLY A 6 -9.21 6.40 -6.76
C GLY A 6 -10.23 5.93 -5.71
N VAL A 7 -11.36 5.40 -6.18
CA VAL A 7 -12.38 4.78 -5.31
C VAL A 7 -11.93 3.44 -4.73
N GLU A 8 -10.95 2.80 -5.35
CA GLU A 8 -10.35 1.53 -4.92
C GLU A 8 -9.07 1.78 -4.12
N SER A 9 -8.86 0.96 -3.10
CA SER A 9 -7.66 0.95 -2.29
C SER A 9 -6.49 0.34 -3.05
N LEU A 10 -5.33 0.97 -2.93
CA LEU A 10 -4.09 0.53 -3.59
C LEU A 10 -2.96 0.46 -2.56
N ILE A 11 -2.17 -0.60 -2.63
CA ILE A 11 -0.94 -0.75 -1.86
C ILE A 11 0.26 -0.92 -2.81
N GLU A 12 1.38 -0.31 -2.45
CA GLU A 12 2.63 -0.50 -3.18
C GLU A 12 3.84 -0.59 -2.24
N HIS A 13 4.79 -1.44 -2.62
CA HIS A 13 6.09 -1.52 -1.99
C HIS A 13 7.08 -0.56 -2.67
N ARG A 14 7.48 0.50 -1.96
CA ARG A 14 8.22 1.62 -2.56
C ARG A 14 9.61 1.21 -3.05
N ALA A 15 10.30 0.35 -2.31
CA ALA A 15 11.63 -0.11 -2.72
C ALA A 15 11.57 -0.97 -4.00
N SER A 16 10.53 -1.79 -4.19
CA SER A 16 10.37 -2.59 -5.42
C SER A 16 10.14 -1.76 -6.68
N ILE A 17 9.55 -0.56 -6.57
CA ILE A 17 9.26 0.30 -7.73
C ILE A 17 10.45 1.17 -8.12
N LYS A 18 11.18 1.68 -7.12
CA LYS A 18 12.24 2.68 -7.34
C LYS A 18 13.63 2.06 -7.60
N GLY A 19 13.77 0.74 -7.46
CA GLY A 19 15.06 0.05 -7.48
C GLY A 19 15.87 0.29 -6.20
N GLU A 20 17.18 -0.02 -6.22
CA GLU A 20 18.09 0.29 -5.11
C GLU A 20 18.27 1.81 -4.94
N ASP A 21 17.27 2.49 -4.35
CA ASP A 21 17.44 3.81 -3.76
C ASP A 21 17.83 3.61 -2.28
N PRO A 22 19.08 3.88 -1.90
CA PRO A 22 19.56 3.64 -0.53
C PRO A 22 18.81 4.48 0.53
N ARG A 23 18.02 5.47 0.10
CA ARG A 23 17.19 6.30 1.00
C ARG A 23 15.78 5.73 1.21
N THR A 24 15.37 4.73 0.44
CA THR A 24 14.04 4.12 0.58
C THR A 24 14.14 2.92 1.50
N PRO A 25 13.51 2.93 2.68
CA PRO A 25 13.49 1.76 3.56
C PRO A 25 12.88 0.55 2.84
N GLN A 26 13.49 -0.62 3.04
CA GLN A 26 13.08 -1.88 2.39
C GLN A 26 11.73 -2.41 2.88
N GLY A 27 11.18 -1.89 3.98
CA GLY A 27 9.84 -2.22 4.47
C GLY A 27 8.81 -1.14 4.17
N LEU A 28 9.14 -0.10 3.39
CA LEU A 28 8.24 1.03 3.18
C LEU A 28 7.09 0.66 2.23
N LEU A 29 5.91 0.49 2.80
CA LEU A 29 4.64 0.37 2.07
C LEU A 29 3.97 1.75 1.97
N ARG A 30 3.38 2.05 0.81
CA ARG A 30 2.49 3.20 0.62
C ARG A 30 1.10 2.71 0.30
N LEU A 31 0.12 3.21 1.03
CA LEU A 31 -1.29 2.90 0.83
C LEU A 31 -2.03 4.14 0.31
N SER A 32 -2.89 3.94 -0.68
CA SER A 32 -3.95 4.88 -1.06
C SER A 32 -5.25 4.25 -0.59
N ILE A 33 -5.94 4.87 0.35
CA ILE A 33 -7.21 4.37 0.87
C ILE A 33 -8.34 4.81 -0.06
N GLY A 34 -9.13 3.85 -0.53
CA GLY A 34 -10.32 4.05 -1.36
C GLY A 34 -11.56 4.35 -0.51
N LEU A 35 -12.72 3.99 -1.04
CA LEU A 35 -14.03 4.23 -0.42
C LEU A 35 -14.74 2.94 0.02
N GLU A 36 -14.00 1.84 0.15
CA GLU A 36 -14.52 0.58 0.68
C GLU A 36 -14.92 0.69 2.17
N ASN A 37 -15.58 -0.34 2.69
CA ASN A 37 -15.85 -0.42 4.12
C ASN A 37 -14.52 -0.49 4.89
N ALA A 38 -14.39 0.35 5.92
CA ALA A 38 -13.18 0.43 6.72
C ALA A 38 -12.85 -0.88 7.44
N ASP A 39 -13.86 -1.61 7.91
CA ASP A 39 -13.64 -2.87 8.63
C ASP A 39 -13.07 -3.96 7.70
N ASP A 40 -13.62 -4.07 6.49
CA ASP A 40 -13.14 -5.00 5.46
C ASP A 40 -11.67 -4.67 5.08
N LEU A 41 -11.35 -3.39 4.90
CA LEU A 41 -9.98 -2.95 4.59
C LEU A 41 -8.99 -3.27 5.73
N ILE A 42 -9.42 -3.11 6.98
CA ILE A 42 -8.58 -3.42 8.14
C ILE A 42 -8.35 -4.93 8.23
N GLU A 43 -9.39 -5.75 8.01
CA GLU A 43 -9.28 -7.21 8.02
C GLU A 43 -8.34 -7.71 6.91
N ASP A 44 -8.48 -7.20 5.69
CA ASP A 44 -7.61 -7.52 4.57
C ASP A 44 -6.14 -7.18 4.88
N LEU A 45 -5.87 -6.00 5.43
CA LEU A 45 -4.52 -5.59 5.80
C LEU A 45 -3.97 -6.43 6.96
N ALA A 46 -4.79 -6.76 7.96
CA ALA A 46 -4.39 -7.60 9.08
C ALA A 46 -4.02 -9.01 8.61
N GLN A 47 -4.81 -9.60 7.71
CA GLN A 47 -4.53 -10.90 7.11
C GLN A 47 -3.25 -10.87 6.26
N ALA A 48 -3.02 -9.79 5.50
CA ALA A 48 -1.86 -9.69 4.62
C ALA A 48 -0.53 -9.45 5.37
N LEU A 49 -0.59 -8.84 6.56
CA LEU A 49 0.59 -8.45 7.35
C LEU A 49 0.89 -9.38 8.54
N SER A 50 0.01 -10.33 8.85
CA SER A 50 0.25 -11.38 9.84
C SER A 50 1.28 -12.40 9.37
#